data_AF-A0AAE0GQ47-F1
#
_entry.id   AF-A0AAE0GQ47-F1
#
_cell.length_a   1.000
_cell.length_b   1.000
_cell.length_c   1.000
_cell.angle_alpha   90.00
_cell.angle_beta   90.00
_cell.angle_gamma   90.00
#
_symmetry.space_group_name_H-M   'P 1'
#
loop_
_entity.id
_entity.type
_entity.pdbx_description
1 polymer ?
#
loop_
_entity_poly.entity_id
_entity_poly.type
_entity_poly.pdbx_seq_one_letter_code
_entity_poly.pdbx_strand_id
1 'polypeptide(L)'
;MLTTFCNRTITFLGDSISRQAASSFMCVLEAHLVGGGLSEPVTRATCHTFSSQVGPDASPPGQPVCALTVCFDTITATDEPVRLDVISTVLLKTAQLERGGVVILNFGLHYHNQQSYVRDLIATVATLRRLHQSLGANSSSLKVLWREITPQHFPKSPGGQFSPKAYKNAIKVGCKKNEPYDTSTAIGPNWRNVLASKYMSSAGVEILPIFEELRVHGEDMHVGSQNRGVVRRVTGKQAKKKLKAPKHIFDEFTHGDCSHYCQPGLIDLATIELLYTTMSK
;
A
#
# COMPACT_ATOMS: atom_id res chain seq x y z
N MET A 1 10.09 17.31 4.18
CA MET A 1 9.16 16.37 3.50
C MET A 1 8.27 17.07 2.49
N LEU A 2 7.35 17.96 2.90
CA LEU A 2 6.45 18.67 1.96
C LEU A 2 7.18 19.45 0.86
N THR A 3 8.31 20.06 1.18
CA THR A 3 9.17 20.77 0.21
C THR A 3 9.69 19.86 -0.90
N THR A 4 10.10 18.62 -0.58
CA THR A 4 10.55 17.62 -1.56
C THR A 4 9.43 17.23 -2.52
N PHE A 5 8.21 17.14 -2.02
CA PHE A 5 7.03 16.76 -2.80
C PHE A 5 6.23 17.95 -3.31
N CYS A 6 6.84 19.13 -3.30
CA CYS A 6 6.09 20.35 -3.49
C CYS A 6 5.50 20.42 -4.88
N ASN A 7 4.20 20.71 -4.93
CA ASN A 7 3.40 20.82 -6.14
C ASN A 7 3.36 19.56 -6.99
N ARG A 8 3.53 18.39 -6.37
CA ARG A 8 3.44 17.08 -7.03
C ARG A 8 2.15 16.36 -6.67
N THR A 9 1.80 15.41 -7.52
CA THR A 9 0.82 14.36 -7.19
C THR A 9 1.54 13.03 -7.01
N ILE A 10 1.26 12.32 -5.92
CA ILE A 10 1.76 10.98 -5.65
C ILE A 10 0.57 10.02 -5.66
N THR A 11 0.56 9.07 -6.58
CA THR A 11 -0.52 8.08 -6.71
C THR A 11 -0.02 6.70 -6.32
N PHE A 12 -0.59 6.13 -5.26
CA PHE A 12 -0.41 4.73 -4.90
C PHE A 12 -1.37 3.89 -5.72
N LEU A 13 -0.83 2.96 -6.51
CA LEU A 13 -1.61 2.17 -7.45
C LEU A 13 -1.36 0.69 -7.23
N GLY A 14 -2.35 -0.02 -6.67
CA GLY A 14 -2.10 -1.38 -6.25
C GLY A 14 -3.24 -2.16 -5.63
N ASP A 15 -2.88 -3.10 -4.76
CA ASP A 15 -3.82 -3.85 -3.92
C ASP A 15 -4.09 -3.15 -2.58
N SER A 16 -4.69 -3.86 -1.63
CA SER A 16 -5.05 -3.33 -0.33
C SER A 16 -3.86 -2.89 0.54
N ILE A 17 -2.64 -3.37 0.27
CA ILE A 17 -1.42 -2.89 0.94
C ILE A 17 -1.00 -1.53 0.40
N SER A 18 -1.19 -1.27 -0.90
CA SER A 18 -0.95 0.06 -1.46
C SER A 18 -1.89 1.09 -0.87
N ARG A 19 -3.15 0.72 -0.63
CA ARG A 19 -4.11 1.56 0.09
C ARG A 19 -3.63 1.87 1.50
N GLN A 20 -3.14 0.85 2.21
CA GLN A 20 -2.60 1.01 3.55
C GLN A 20 -1.42 1.98 3.54
N ALA A 21 -0.43 1.78 2.66
CA ALA A 21 0.71 2.67 2.54
C ALA A 21 0.30 4.12 2.21
N ALA A 22 -0.69 4.33 1.34
CA ALA A 22 -1.24 5.66 1.04
C ALA A 22 -1.86 6.30 2.30
N SER A 23 -2.68 5.56 3.04
CA SER A 23 -3.29 6.05 4.29
C SER A 23 -2.23 6.40 5.32
N SER A 24 -1.19 5.57 5.48
CA SER A 24 -0.05 5.85 6.36
C SER A 24 0.65 7.16 5.98
N PHE A 25 0.94 7.32 4.70
CA PHE A 25 1.61 8.49 4.15
C PHE A 25 0.80 9.76 4.44
N MET A 26 -0.51 9.71 4.21
CA MET A 26 -1.44 10.82 4.51
C MET A 26 -1.46 11.16 6.02
N CYS A 27 -1.53 10.16 6.91
CA CYS A 27 -1.51 10.39 8.36
C CYS A 27 -0.21 11.09 8.81
N VAL A 28 0.94 10.68 8.27
CA VAL A 28 2.22 11.31 8.61
C VAL A 28 2.28 12.75 8.09
N LEU A 29 1.77 13.03 6.89
CA LEU A 29 1.70 14.39 6.38
C LEU A 29 0.80 15.28 7.24
N GLU A 30 -0.37 14.79 7.64
CA GLU A 30 -1.31 15.50 8.51
C GLU A 30 -0.66 15.86 9.86
N ALA A 31 0.04 14.90 10.48
CA ALA A 31 0.72 15.14 11.76
C ALA A 31 1.78 16.26 11.71
N HIS A 32 2.30 16.58 10.52
CA HIS A 32 3.28 17.65 10.32
C HIS A 32 2.69 18.97 9.82
N LEU A 33 1.39 19.02 9.53
CA LEU A 33 0.71 20.24 9.08
C LEU A 33 0.05 20.95 10.26
N VAL A 34 0.52 22.14 10.57
CA VAL A 34 -0.04 22.97 11.64
C VAL A 34 -1.45 23.44 11.23
N GLY A 35 -2.48 22.91 11.90
CA GLY A 35 -3.85 23.45 11.84
C GLY A 35 -4.77 22.92 10.74
N GLY A 36 -4.37 21.91 9.97
CA GLY A 36 -5.20 21.29 8.92
C GLY A 36 -5.65 19.89 9.30
N GLY A 37 -6.71 19.77 10.10
CA GLY A 37 -7.37 18.47 10.27
C GLY A 37 -8.02 18.04 8.95
N LEU A 38 -7.91 16.76 8.59
CA LEU A 38 -8.65 16.20 7.45
C LEU A 38 -10.15 16.47 7.61
N SER A 39 -10.76 17.13 6.62
CA SER A 39 -12.21 17.36 6.61
C SER A 39 -13.01 16.07 6.41
N GLU A 40 -12.39 15.00 5.90
CA GLU A 40 -12.99 13.69 5.72
C GLU A 40 -12.04 12.54 6.09
N PRO A 41 -12.55 11.43 6.65
CA PRO A 41 -11.75 10.24 6.88
C PRO A 41 -11.24 9.67 5.55
N VAL A 42 -9.91 9.46 5.47
CA VAL A 42 -9.12 8.90 4.34
C VAL A 42 -9.76 7.67 3.65
N THR A 43 -10.68 7.01 4.33
CA THR A 43 -11.40 5.81 3.85
C THR A 43 -12.32 6.02 2.64
N ARG A 44 -12.66 7.25 2.22
CA ARG A 44 -13.60 7.51 1.11
C ARG A 44 -13.04 8.29 -0.07
N ALA A 45 -12.13 9.22 0.16
CA ALA A 45 -11.54 10.02 -0.91
C ALA A 45 -10.40 9.24 -1.58
N THR A 46 -10.43 9.10 -2.91
CA THR A 46 -9.33 8.53 -3.69
C THR A 46 -8.13 9.47 -3.76
N CYS A 47 -8.30 10.77 -3.50
CA CYS A 47 -7.23 11.76 -3.50
C CYS A 47 -7.41 12.75 -2.35
N HIS A 48 -6.31 13.19 -1.75
CA HIS A 48 -6.26 14.22 -0.73
C HIS A 48 -5.14 15.23 -1.04
N THR A 49 -5.43 16.52 -0.95
CA THR A 49 -4.45 17.59 -1.19
C THR A 49 -4.09 18.30 0.10
N PHE A 50 -2.82 18.21 0.46
CA PHE A 50 -2.20 18.90 1.57
C PHE A 50 -1.62 20.22 1.08
N SER A 51 -1.86 21.31 1.80
CA SER A 51 -1.26 22.61 1.47
C SER A 51 -0.61 23.23 2.70
N SER A 52 0.51 23.89 2.50
CA SER A 52 1.23 24.62 3.55
C SER A 52 1.45 26.06 3.10
N GLN A 53 1.09 27.00 3.95
CA GLN A 53 1.58 28.37 3.87
C GLN A 53 2.91 28.41 4.63
N VAL A 54 4.01 28.64 3.92
CA VAL A 54 5.34 28.67 4.56
C VAL A 54 5.58 30.09 5.07
N GLY A 55 5.47 30.27 6.39
CA GLY A 55 6.10 31.37 7.13
C GLY A 55 5.19 32.57 7.47
N PRO A 56 5.45 33.25 8.62
CA PRO A 56 4.74 34.47 9.02
C PRO A 56 5.03 35.69 8.15
N ASP A 57 6.03 35.62 7.26
CA ASP A 57 6.52 36.74 6.44
C ASP A 57 6.39 36.53 4.92
N ALA A 58 5.65 35.52 4.46
CA ALA A 58 5.49 35.27 3.02
C ALA A 58 4.39 36.17 2.42
N SER A 59 4.78 36.86 1.33
CA SER A 59 4.06 37.79 0.45
C SER A 59 2.61 37.38 0.05
N PRO A 60 1.88 38.25 -0.67
CA PRO A 60 0.50 38.66 -0.40
C PRO A 60 -0.49 37.53 -0.11
N PRO A 61 -1.54 37.81 0.71
CA PRO A 61 -2.56 36.84 1.07
C PRO A 61 -3.20 36.22 -0.17
N GLY A 62 -3.04 34.91 -0.37
CA GLY A 62 -3.83 34.17 -1.35
C GLY A 62 -3.18 33.01 -2.10
N GLN A 63 -1.86 32.77 -2.00
CA GLN A 63 -1.25 31.61 -2.69
C GLN A 63 -0.65 30.57 -1.72
N PRO A 64 -1.06 29.30 -1.81
CA PRO A 64 -0.34 28.22 -1.14
C PRO A 64 1.08 28.15 -1.71
N VAL A 65 2.07 28.28 -0.82
CA VAL A 65 3.49 28.17 -1.19
C VAL A 65 3.82 26.75 -1.66
N CYS A 66 3.07 25.77 -1.19
CA CYS A 66 3.25 24.38 -1.54
C CYS A 66 1.96 23.57 -1.43
N ALA A 67 1.63 22.79 -2.47
CA ALA A 67 0.54 21.82 -2.44
C ALA A 67 1.04 20.41 -2.79
N LEU A 68 0.60 19.37 -2.08
CA LEU A 68 0.90 17.97 -2.37
C LEU A 68 -0.40 17.20 -2.45
N THR A 69 -0.66 16.57 -3.58
CA THR A 69 -1.82 15.67 -3.73
C THR A 69 -1.36 14.23 -3.58
N VAL A 70 -2.03 13.46 -2.74
CA VAL A 70 -1.80 12.03 -2.57
C VAL A 70 -3.07 11.31 -3.01
N CYS A 71 -2.92 10.35 -3.91
CA CYS A 71 -4.02 9.55 -4.43
C CYS A 71 -3.81 8.06 -4.17
N PHE A 72 -4.89 7.29 -4.17
CA PHE A 72 -4.89 5.85 -4.19
C PHE A 72 -5.93 5.31 -5.18
N ASP A 73 -5.52 4.34 -5.98
CA ASP A 73 -6.38 3.58 -6.87
C ASP A 73 -6.09 2.07 -6.77
N THR A 74 -7.13 1.25 -6.94
CA THR A 74 -7.02 -0.21 -6.87
C THR A 74 -6.93 -0.83 -8.27
N ILE A 75 -5.91 -1.66 -8.52
CA ILE A 75 -5.71 -2.34 -9.82
C ILE A 75 -5.95 -3.85 -9.78
N THR A 76 -6.20 -4.41 -8.60
CA THR A 76 -6.50 -5.83 -8.44
C THR A 76 -7.59 -6.02 -7.38
N ALA A 77 -8.57 -6.87 -7.70
CA ALA A 77 -9.40 -7.53 -6.70
C ALA A 77 -8.83 -8.94 -6.44
N THR A 78 -9.22 -9.57 -5.34
CA THR A 78 -8.86 -10.97 -5.04
C THR A 78 -9.19 -11.88 -6.22
N ASP A 79 -8.19 -12.62 -6.71
CA ASP A 79 -8.29 -13.59 -7.81
C ASP A 79 -8.63 -13.02 -9.21
N GLU A 80 -8.58 -11.70 -9.39
CA GLU A 80 -8.75 -11.07 -10.69
C GLU A 80 -7.40 -10.68 -11.34
N PRO A 81 -7.29 -10.73 -12.69
CA PRO A 81 -6.14 -10.17 -13.39
C PRO A 81 -5.93 -8.69 -13.08
N VAL A 82 -4.69 -8.23 -13.19
CA VAL A 82 -4.37 -6.81 -13.08
C VAL A 82 -5.15 -5.99 -14.12
N ARG A 83 -5.81 -4.94 -13.66
CA ARG A 83 -6.53 -3.96 -14.48
C ARG A 83 -5.58 -3.03 -15.22
N LEU A 84 -5.05 -3.50 -16.35
CA LEU A 84 -4.11 -2.75 -17.20
C LEU A 84 -4.71 -1.44 -17.75
N ASP A 85 -6.03 -1.39 -17.91
CA ASP A 85 -6.78 -0.18 -18.28
C ASP A 85 -6.65 0.92 -17.22
N VAL A 86 -6.75 0.53 -15.94
CA VAL A 86 -6.59 1.46 -14.81
C VAL A 86 -5.15 1.92 -14.72
N ILE A 87 -4.17 1.01 -14.84
CA ILE A 87 -2.74 1.37 -14.89
C ILE A 87 -2.48 2.41 -15.97
N SER A 88 -2.93 2.15 -17.19
CA SER A 88 -2.73 3.07 -18.32
C SER A 88 -3.38 4.42 -18.07
N THR A 89 -4.62 4.42 -17.57
CA THR A 89 -5.38 5.64 -17.28
C THR A 89 -4.71 6.50 -16.21
N VAL A 90 -4.30 5.89 -15.11
CA VAL A 90 -3.65 6.60 -13.99
C VAL A 90 -2.31 7.17 -14.42
N LEU A 91 -1.50 6.40 -15.13
CA LEU A 91 -0.21 6.87 -15.60
C LEU A 91 -0.35 8.02 -16.62
N LEU A 92 -1.29 7.93 -17.57
CA LEU A 92 -1.58 9.01 -18.53
C LEU A 92 -2.03 10.29 -17.83
N LYS A 93 -3.00 10.19 -16.91
CA LYS A 93 -3.48 11.33 -16.11
C LYS A 93 -2.34 11.97 -15.31
N THR A 94 -1.48 11.15 -14.73
CA THR A 94 -0.36 11.61 -13.91
C THR A 94 0.73 12.28 -14.76
N ALA A 95 1.01 11.75 -15.96
CA ALA A 95 1.97 12.34 -16.90
C ALA A 95 1.51 13.70 -17.47
N GLN A 96 0.21 13.94 -17.54
CA GLN A 96 -0.39 15.21 -18.00
C GLN A 96 -0.31 16.32 -16.95
N LEU A 97 0.16 16.04 -15.74
CA LEU A 97 0.33 17.05 -14.70
C LEU A 97 1.56 17.93 -15.02
N GLU A 98 1.34 19.25 -15.09
CA GLU A 98 2.37 20.23 -15.46
C GLU A 98 3.63 20.14 -14.58
N ARG A 99 3.46 19.80 -13.31
CA ARG A 99 4.54 19.77 -12.30
C ARG A 99 5.08 18.35 -12.04
N GLY A 100 4.68 17.42 -12.89
CA GLY A 100 5.03 16.02 -12.80
C GLY A 100 4.33 15.29 -11.67
N GLY A 101 4.37 13.97 -11.76
CA GLY A 101 3.75 13.09 -10.78
C GLY A 101 4.54 11.82 -10.55
N VAL A 102 4.28 11.21 -9.40
CA VAL A 102 4.92 9.98 -8.97
C VAL A 102 3.83 8.91 -8.89
N VAL A 103 4.02 7.77 -9.55
CA VAL A 103 3.16 6.60 -9.39
C VAL A 103 3.94 5.51 -8.68
N ILE A 104 3.41 5.06 -7.54
CA ILE A 104 3.96 3.96 -6.75
C ILE A 104 3.11 2.73 -7.05
N LEU A 105 3.64 1.83 -7.86
CA LEU A 105 3.00 0.58 -8.26
C LEU A 105 3.30 -0.53 -7.27
N ASN A 106 2.30 -1.31 -6.92
CA ASN A 106 2.49 -2.56 -6.19
C ASN A 106 1.28 -3.49 -6.40
N PHE A 107 1.55 -4.71 -6.83
CA PHE A 107 0.56 -5.77 -6.77
C PHE A 107 1.29 -7.10 -6.56
N GLY A 108 0.65 -7.97 -5.79
CA GLY A 108 1.19 -9.30 -5.58
C GLY A 108 0.64 -10.00 -4.35
N LEU A 109 0.00 -9.28 -3.42
CA LEU A 109 -0.52 -9.85 -2.19
C LEU A 109 -1.41 -11.08 -2.46
N HIS A 110 -2.25 -10.97 -3.49
CA HIS A 110 -3.28 -11.95 -3.84
C HIS A 110 -2.78 -13.07 -4.78
N TYR A 111 -1.53 -13.04 -5.23
CA TYR A 111 -1.02 -14.06 -6.15
C TYR A 111 -0.54 -15.30 -5.41
N HIS A 112 -1.20 -16.42 -5.64
CA HIS A 112 -0.86 -17.72 -5.06
C HIS A 112 -0.06 -18.62 -6.01
N ASN A 113 0.12 -18.23 -7.27
CA ASN A 113 0.90 -18.99 -8.25
C ASN A 113 1.80 -18.07 -9.09
N GLN A 114 2.99 -18.57 -9.48
CA GLN A 114 3.98 -17.77 -10.20
C GLN A 114 3.55 -17.46 -11.64
N GLN A 115 2.84 -18.39 -12.30
CA GLN A 115 2.49 -18.28 -13.72
C GLN A 115 1.58 -17.07 -14.00
N SER A 116 0.49 -16.93 -13.23
CA SER A 116 -0.41 -15.77 -13.34
C SER A 116 0.30 -14.47 -12.96
N TYR A 117 1.19 -14.49 -11.96
CA TYR A 117 1.94 -13.31 -11.56
C TYR A 117 2.91 -12.84 -12.65
N VAL A 118 3.64 -13.76 -13.25
CA VAL A 118 4.55 -13.49 -14.37
C VAL A 118 3.78 -12.93 -15.58
N ARG A 119 2.63 -13.52 -15.92
CA ARG A 119 1.77 -13.02 -17.00
C ARG A 119 1.43 -11.54 -16.80
N ASP A 120 0.99 -11.18 -15.59
CA ASP A 120 0.54 -9.81 -15.30
C ASP A 120 1.71 -8.83 -15.13
N LEU A 121 2.87 -9.28 -14.64
CA LEU A 121 4.12 -8.51 -14.66
C LEU A 121 4.56 -8.19 -16.10
N ILE A 122 4.56 -9.18 -17.00
CA ILE A 122 4.90 -8.98 -18.42
C ILE A 122 3.95 -7.97 -19.06
N ALA A 123 2.65 -8.12 -18.83
CA ALA A 123 1.64 -7.22 -19.38
C ALA A 123 1.80 -5.79 -18.83
N THR A 124 2.14 -5.65 -17.55
CA THR A 124 2.41 -4.35 -16.92
C THR A 124 3.65 -3.70 -17.52
N VAL A 125 4.77 -4.42 -17.64
CA VAL A 125 6.00 -3.94 -18.29
C VAL A 125 5.74 -3.49 -19.73
N ALA A 126 4.97 -4.27 -20.50
CA ALA A 126 4.60 -3.90 -21.86
C ALA A 126 3.78 -2.59 -21.91
N THR A 127 2.85 -2.41 -20.96
CA THR A 127 2.08 -1.17 -20.81
C THR A 127 2.96 0.02 -20.46
N LEU A 128 3.89 -0.14 -19.50
CA LEU A 128 4.84 0.91 -19.12
C LEU A 128 5.72 1.35 -20.29
N ARG A 129 6.26 0.39 -21.05
CA ARG A 129 7.08 0.67 -22.24
C ARG A 129 6.31 1.40 -23.33
N ARG A 130 5.09 0.94 -23.65
CA ARG A 130 4.21 1.61 -24.63
C ARG A 130 3.89 3.05 -24.21
N LEU A 131 3.59 3.24 -22.92
CA LEU A 131 3.32 4.57 -22.41
C LEU A 131 4.54 5.47 -22.52
N HIS A 132 5.70 5.00 -22.06
CA HIS A 132 6.96 5.77 -22.14
C HIS A 132 7.25 6.22 -23.57
N GLN A 133 7.07 5.31 -24.56
CA GLN A 133 7.19 5.63 -25.97
C GLN A 133 6.18 6.68 -26.43
N SER A 134 4.91 6.59 -26.00
CA SER A 134 3.85 7.53 -26.38
C SER A 134 4.01 8.93 -25.77
N LEU A 135 4.60 9.03 -24.58
CA LEU A 135 4.81 10.31 -23.90
C LEU A 135 6.00 11.09 -24.46
N GLY A 136 6.98 10.41 -25.07
CA GLY A 136 8.16 11.06 -25.64
C GLY A 136 8.88 11.95 -24.62
N ALA A 137 9.08 13.24 -24.96
CA ALA A 137 9.73 14.22 -24.08
C ALA A 137 8.95 14.46 -22.76
N ASN A 138 7.62 14.29 -22.77
CA ASN A 138 6.79 14.45 -21.59
C ASN A 138 6.96 13.28 -20.60
N SER A 139 7.69 12.22 -20.95
CA SER A 139 7.97 11.11 -20.02
C SER A 139 8.77 11.54 -18.80
N SER A 140 9.53 12.64 -18.89
CA SER A 140 10.32 13.19 -17.78
C SER A 140 9.46 13.75 -16.63
N SER A 141 8.19 14.09 -16.88
CA SER A 141 7.26 14.55 -15.83
C SER A 141 6.73 13.40 -14.98
N LEU A 142 6.79 12.15 -15.45
CA LEU A 142 6.25 10.97 -14.77
C LEU A 142 7.38 10.12 -14.17
N LYS A 143 7.42 10.00 -12.85
CA LYS A 143 8.24 8.99 -12.17
C LYS A 143 7.39 7.79 -11.80
N VAL A 144 7.82 6.59 -12.21
CA VAL A 144 7.17 5.33 -11.81
C VAL A 144 8.12 4.58 -10.89
N LEU A 145 7.61 4.18 -9.72
CA LEU A 145 8.33 3.41 -8.71
C LEU A 145 7.60 2.09 -8.49
N TRP A 146 8.35 1.01 -8.30
CA TRP A 146 7.82 -0.26 -7.84
C TRP A 146 8.05 -0.40 -6.34
N ARG A 147 6.98 -0.48 -5.55
CA ARG A 147 7.10 -0.81 -4.12
C ARG A 147 7.07 -2.33 -3.98
N GLU A 148 8.05 -2.89 -3.27
CA GLU A 148 8.02 -4.31 -2.97
C GLU A 148 6.73 -4.72 -2.23
N ILE A 149 6.30 -5.95 -2.48
CA ILE A 149 5.18 -6.57 -1.76
C ILE A 149 5.67 -6.84 -0.34
N THR A 150 4.84 -6.52 0.64
CA THR A 150 5.14 -6.74 2.05
C THR A 150 5.10 -8.23 2.40
N PRO A 151 5.89 -8.68 3.38
CA PRO A 151 5.78 -10.04 3.88
C PRO A 151 4.39 -10.32 4.47
N GLN A 152 4.01 -11.59 4.45
CA GLN A 152 2.81 -12.13 5.08
C GLN A 152 3.27 -13.12 6.14
N HIS A 153 2.78 -13.01 7.38
CA HIS A 153 3.23 -13.86 8.50
C HIS A 153 2.17 -14.87 8.93
N PHE A 154 1.77 -15.76 8.00
CA PHE A 154 0.83 -16.82 8.32
C PHE A 154 1.51 -17.99 9.07
N PRO A 155 1.02 -18.38 10.26
CA PRO A 155 1.60 -19.48 11.04
C PRO A 155 1.57 -20.80 10.27
N LYS A 156 2.70 -21.53 10.29
CA LYS A 156 2.85 -22.85 9.66
C LYS A 156 2.54 -22.86 8.15
N SER A 157 2.63 -21.71 7.49
CA SER A 157 2.58 -21.62 6.04
C SER A 157 3.98 -21.46 5.48
N PRO A 158 4.49 -22.41 4.68
CA PRO A 158 5.76 -22.24 3.99
C PRO A 158 5.74 -20.95 3.17
N GLY A 159 6.67 -20.05 3.47
CA GLY A 159 6.76 -18.76 2.79
C GLY A 159 5.57 -17.82 3.04
N GLY A 160 4.87 -17.94 4.18
CA GLY A 160 3.84 -16.99 4.56
C GLY A 160 2.68 -16.91 3.56
N GLN A 161 2.44 -17.95 2.76
CA GLN A 161 1.38 -17.90 1.77
C GLN A 161 0.01 -18.00 2.45
N PHE A 162 -0.95 -17.23 1.98
CA PHE A 162 -2.34 -17.47 2.33
C PHE A 162 -2.76 -18.86 1.83
N SER A 163 -3.22 -19.71 2.73
CA SER A 163 -4.00 -20.90 2.40
C SER A 163 -5.17 -21.00 3.37
N PRO A 164 -6.31 -21.63 2.99
CA PRO A 164 -7.42 -21.81 3.93
C PRO A 164 -7.01 -22.49 5.24
N LYS A 165 -6.00 -23.38 5.20
CA LYS A 165 -5.44 -24.04 6.38
C LYS A 165 -4.59 -23.09 7.23
N ALA A 166 -3.69 -22.34 6.60
CA ALA A 166 -2.86 -21.35 7.29
C ALA A 166 -3.70 -20.22 7.89
N TYR A 167 -4.75 -19.81 7.18
CA TYR A 167 -5.75 -18.86 7.63
C TYR A 167 -6.53 -19.36 8.85
N LYS A 168 -7.04 -20.61 8.81
CA LYS A 168 -7.67 -21.26 9.98
C LYS A 168 -6.73 -21.36 11.18
N ASN A 169 -5.43 -21.50 10.95
CA ASN A 169 -4.43 -21.51 12.02
C ASN A 169 -4.17 -20.10 12.57
N ALA A 170 -3.98 -19.10 11.71
CA ALA A 170 -3.81 -17.69 12.10
C ALA A 170 -4.95 -17.19 12.99
N ILE A 171 -6.18 -17.63 12.69
CA ILE A 171 -7.34 -17.39 13.54
C ILE A 171 -7.14 -17.93 14.97
N LYS A 172 -6.60 -19.14 15.12
CA LYS A 172 -6.46 -19.80 16.41
C LYS A 172 -5.28 -19.29 17.24
N VAL A 173 -4.18 -18.93 16.57
CA VAL A 173 -2.92 -18.63 17.25
C VAL A 173 -2.47 -17.18 17.11
N GLY A 174 -3.18 -16.36 16.34
CA GLY A 174 -2.76 -15.01 15.96
C GLY A 174 -1.67 -15.03 14.88
N CYS A 175 -1.28 -13.84 14.42
CA CYS A 175 -0.07 -13.66 13.61
C CYS A 175 1.13 -13.74 14.56
N LYS A 176 1.55 -14.96 14.91
CA LYS A 176 2.67 -15.17 15.84
C LYS A 176 3.97 -15.35 15.07
N LYS A 177 5.03 -14.77 15.62
CA LYS A 177 6.41 -15.13 15.37
C LYS A 177 6.55 -16.65 15.47
N ASN A 178 6.83 -17.33 14.37
CA ASN A 178 7.18 -18.74 14.45
C ASN A 178 8.54 -18.79 15.17
N GLU A 179 8.61 -19.41 16.35
CA GLU A 179 9.89 -19.79 16.95
C GLU A 179 10.62 -20.79 16.04
N PRO A 180 11.97 -20.78 16.08
CA PRO A 180 12.75 -19.81 15.34
C PRO A 180 12.43 -19.89 13.84
N TYR A 181 12.15 -18.73 13.24
CA TYR A 181 12.00 -18.59 11.81
C TYR A 181 13.31 -19.04 11.15
N ASP A 182 13.34 -20.28 10.68
CA ASP A 182 14.51 -20.82 10.00
C ASP A 182 14.72 -20.05 8.70
N THR A 183 15.62 -19.08 8.75
CA THR A 183 16.00 -18.22 7.63
C THR A 183 16.58 -19.03 6.47
N SER A 184 17.03 -20.28 6.71
CA SER A 184 17.61 -21.15 5.67
C SER A 184 16.55 -21.89 4.84
N THR A 185 15.39 -22.23 5.42
CA THR A 185 14.24 -22.79 4.66
C THR A 185 13.26 -21.73 4.18
N ALA A 186 13.38 -20.49 4.68
CA ALA A 186 12.61 -19.33 4.27
C ALA A 186 13.06 -18.67 2.94
N ILE A 187 13.67 -19.42 2.03
CA ILE A 187 13.80 -19.03 0.61
C ILE A 187 12.42 -19.06 -0.10
N GLY A 188 11.41 -19.68 0.52
CA GLY A 188 10.04 -19.83 0.00
C GLY A 188 9.03 -18.64 -0.05
N PRO A 189 9.24 -17.41 0.49
CA PRO A 189 8.26 -16.32 0.44
C PRO A 189 8.56 -15.18 -0.56
N ASN A 190 9.83 -14.90 -0.89
CA ASN A 190 10.17 -13.66 -1.63
C ASN A 190 10.09 -13.81 -3.15
N TRP A 191 9.58 -14.92 -3.66
CA TRP A 191 9.53 -15.16 -5.11
C TRP A 191 8.80 -14.05 -5.86
N ARG A 192 7.79 -13.42 -5.23
CA ARG A 192 7.05 -12.31 -5.83
C ARG A 192 7.95 -11.09 -6.04
N ASN A 193 8.71 -10.65 -5.04
CA ASN A 193 9.62 -9.53 -5.25
C ASN A 193 10.81 -9.92 -6.14
N VAL A 194 11.34 -11.15 -6.06
CA VAL A 194 12.39 -11.60 -6.99
C VAL A 194 11.92 -11.50 -8.44
N LEU A 195 10.71 -11.99 -8.75
CA LEU A 195 10.14 -11.87 -10.09
C LEU A 195 9.85 -10.41 -10.44
N ALA A 196 9.18 -9.67 -9.56
CA ALA A 196 8.86 -8.26 -9.80
C ALA A 196 10.11 -7.44 -10.08
N SER A 197 11.18 -7.58 -9.27
CA SER A 197 12.45 -6.90 -9.46
C SER A 197 13.07 -7.22 -10.81
N LYS A 198 13.05 -8.48 -11.24
CA LYS A 198 13.52 -8.86 -12.58
C LYS A 198 12.76 -8.10 -13.69
N TYR A 199 11.43 -8.09 -13.63
CA TYR A 199 10.60 -7.50 -14.68
C TYR A 199 10.59 -5.96 -14.64
N MET A 200 10.46 -5.36 -13.46
CA MET A 200 10.40 -3.91 -13.25
C MET A 200 11.74 -3.23 -13.56
N SER A 201 12.86 -3.80 -13.11
CA SER A 201 14.19 -3.28 -13.47
C SER A 201 14.44 -3.35 -14.97
N SER A 202 13.91 -4.38 -15.67
CA SER A 202 14.01 -4.47 -17.14
C SER A 202 13.23 -3.37 -17.87
N ALA A 203 12.31 -2.69 -17.18
CA ALA A 203 11.58 -1.52 -17.67
C ALA A 203 12.18 -0.19 -17.21
N GLY A 204 13.32 -0.21 -16.49
CA GLY A 204 13.91 1.00 -15.89
C GLY A 204 13.11 1.55 -14.71
N VAL A 205 12.23 0.75 -14.09
CA VAL A 205 11.45 1.15 -12.92
C VAL A 205 12.31 0.99 -11.67
N GLU A 206 12.48 2.07 -10.91
CA GLU A 206 13.20 2.06 -9.63
C GLU A 206 12.36 1.32 -8.57
N ILE A 207 13.04 0.54 -7.73
CA ILE A 207 12.42 -0.31 -6.71
C ILE A 207 12.56 0.33 -5.33
N LEU A 208 11.49 0.31 -4.53
CA LEU A 208 11.49 0.67 -3.12
C LEU A 208 11.61 -0.62 -2.27
N PRO A 209 12.81 -0.94 -1.75
CA PRO A 209 13.11 -2.22 -1.13
C PRO A 209 12.63 -2.29 0.33
N ILE A 210 11.33 -2.45 0.54
CA ILE A 210 10.73 -2.49 1.90
C ILE A 210 10.61 -3.90 2.49
N PHE A 211 10.77 -4.95 1.68
CA PHE A 211 10.40 -6.30 2.10
C PHE A 211 11.24 -6.79 3.27
N GLU A 212 12.56 -6.59 3.19
CA GLU A 212 13.49 -7.14 4.18
C GLU A 212 13.31 -6.51 5.56
N GLU A 213 13.17 -5.19 5.62
CA GLU A 213 12.90 -4.45 6.86
C GLU A 213 11.63 -4.96 7.54
N LEU A 214 10.53 -5.08 6.78
CA LEU A 214 9.26 -5.57 7.29
C LEU A 214 9.29 -7.07 7.63
N ARG A 215 10.17 -7.85 7.00
CA ARG A 215 10.32 -9.28 7.27
C ARG A 215 11.02 -9.51 8.59
N VAL A 216 12.01 -8.68 8.92
CA VAL A 216 12.78 -8.81 10.17
C VAL A 216 12.02 -8.19 11.35
N HIS A 217 11.33 -7.07 11.12
CA HIS A 217 10.80 -6.23 12.20
C HIS A 217 9.26 -6.09 12.20
N GLY A 218 8.55 -6.55 11.17
CA GLY A 218 7.11 -6.32 11.01
C GLY A 218 6.19 -7.45 11.46
N GLU A 219 6.72 -8.53 12.05
CA GLU A 219 5.93 -9.73 12.38
C GLU A 219 4.79 -9.46 13.37
N ASP A 220 5.06 -8.69 14.43
CA ASP A 220 4.12 -8.33 15.49
C ASP A 220 3.26 -7.10 15.15
N MET A 221 3.49 -6.51 13.98
CA MET A 221 2.81 -5.30 13.53
C MET A 221 1.58 -5.58 12.67
N HIS A 222 1.24 -6.85 12.44
CA HIS A 222 0.03 -7.19 11.72
C HIS A 222 -1.24 -6.83 12.48
N VAL A 223 -2.30 -6.50 11.73
CA VAL A 223 -3.62 -6.21 12.31
C VAL A 223 -4.14 -7.40 13.14
N GLY A 224 -3.79 -8.63 12.73
CA GLY A 224 -4.18 -9.83 13.46
C GLY A 224 -5.69 -9.92 13.59
N SER A 225 -6.19 -10.25 14.79
CA SER A 225 -7.63 -10.35 15.06
C SER A 225 -8.33 -8.99 15.23
N GLN A 226 -7.59 -7.87 15.23
CA GLN A 226 -8.15 -6.54 15.53
C GLN A 226 -8.80 -5.84 14.32
N ASN A 227 -8.98 -6.53 13.18
CA ASN A 227 -9.52 -5.91 11.97
C ASN A 227 -11.04 -5.58 12.09
N ARG A 228 -11.39 -4.29 11.95
CA ARG A 228 -12.73 -3.71 12.14
C ARG A 228 -13.85 -4.28 11.26
N GLY A 229 -13.53 -5.06 10.22
CA GLY A 229 -14.52 -5.76 9.37
C GLY A 229 -15.45 -6.71 10.15
N VAL A 230 -15.02 -7.18 11.32
CA VAL A 230 -15.81 -8.08 12.19
C VAL A 230 -16.79 -7.31 13.09
N VAL A 231 -16.47 -6.07 13.47
CA VAL A 231 -17.26 -5.32 14.48
C VAL A 231 -18.56 -4.75 13.91
N ARG A 232 -18.63 -4.46 12.59
CA ARG A 232 -19.77 -3.72 12.00
C ARG A 232 -20.95 -4.57 11.52
N ARG A 233 -20.81 -5.89 11.31
CA ARG A 233 -21.93 -6.72 10.84
C ARG A 233 -22.91 -7.16 11.94
N VAL A 234 -22.56 -6.99 13.21
CA VAL A 234 -23.40 -7.45 14.33
C VAL A 234 -24.40 -6.38 14.80
N THR A 235 -24.17 -5.10 14.50
CA THR A 235 -25.01 -4.00 15.04
C THR A 235 -26.15 -3.53 14.13
N GLY A 236 -26.30 -4.10 12.92
CA GLY A 236 -27.19 -3.53 11.89
C GLY A 236 -28.61 -4.07 11.77
N LYS A 237 -28.94 -5.30 12.23
CA LYS A 237 -30.28 -5.88 11.98
C LYS A 237 -30.94 -6.71 13.09
N GLN A 238 -30.32 -6.89 14.27
CA GLN A 238 -30.91 -7.71 15.35
C GLN A 238 -31.06 -7.02 16.72
N ALA A 239 -30.85 -5.71 16.84
CA ALA A 239 -30.90 -5.01 18.12
C ALA A 239 -32.31 -4.60 18.62
N LYS A 240 -33.40 -5.28 18.23
CA LYS A 240 -34.77 -4.96 18.72
C LYS A 240 -35.59 -6.12 19.28
N LYS A 241 -35.03 -7.32 19.47
CA LYS A 241 -35.70 -8.35 20.27
C LYS A 241 -34.79 -8.82 21.40
N LYS A 242 -35.29 -8.64 22.63
CA LYS A 242 -34.78 -9.15 23.91
C LYS A 242 -33.93 -10.41 23.73
N LEU A 243 -32.62 -10.24 23.66
CA LEU A 243 -31.64 -11.33 23.75
C LEU A 243 -30.87 -11.10 25.04
N LYS A 244 -31.09 -12.00 26.00
CA LYS A 244 -30.11 -12.27 27.07
C LYS A 244 -28.75 -12.36 26.37
N ALA A 245 -27.83 -11.48 26.75
CA ALA A 245 -26.52 -11.36 26.12
C ALA A 245 -25.90 -12.75 25.95
N PRO A 246 -25.76 -13.29 24.72
CA PRO A 246 -24.96 -14.47 24.50
C PRO A 246 -23.52 -14.07 24.80
N LYS A 247 -22.84 -14.82 25.66
CA LYS A 247 -21.39 -14.76 25.94
C LYS A 247 -20.49 -14.97 24.70
N HIS A 248 -21.02 -14.85 23.48
CA HIS A 248 -20.36 -15.14 22.21
C HIS A 248 -20.50 -14.01 21.17
N ILE A 249 -20.97 -12.82 21.56
CA ILE A 249 -21.05 -11.66 20.63
C ILE A 249 -19.69 -10.97 20.42
N PHE A 250 -18.69 -11.30 21.23
CA PHE A 250 -17.27 -11.07 20.94
C PHE A 250 -16.58 -12.42 20.74
N ASP A 251 -16.94 -13.14 19.67
CA ASP A 251 -16.04 -14.19 19.19
C ASP A 251 -14.90 -13.49 18.44
N GLU A 252 -13.92 -13.00 19.20
CA GLU A 252 -12.66 -12.36 18.79
C GLU A 252 -11.80 -13.25 17.85
N PHE A 253 -12.31 -14.42 17.48
CA PHE A 253 -11.64 -15.50 16.77
C PHE A 253 -12.06 -15.68 15.31
N THR A 254 -12.53 -14.67 14.58
CA THR A 254 -12.97 -14.96 13.19
C THR A 254 -12.04 -14.54 12.06
N HIS A 255 -11.13 -13.58 12.20
CA HIS A 255 -10.30 -13.21 11.03
C HIS A 255 -8.94 -12.63 11.46
N GLY A 256 -7.91 -13.48 11.59
CA GLY A 256 -6.52 -13.03 11.76
C GLY A 256 -5.97 -12.50 10.44
N ASP A 257 -5.83 -11.19 10.30
CA ASP A 257 -5.23 -10.54 9.14
C ASP A 257 -3.71 -10.42 9.31
N CYS A 258 -3.00 -11.39 8.74
CA CYS A 258 -1.52 -11.45 8.74
C CYS A 258 -0.92 -10.93 7.43
N SER A 259 -1.67 -10.10 6.71
CA SER A 259 -1.25 -9.45 5.48
C SER A 259 -1.15 -7.94 5.67
N HIS A 260 -2.12 -7.34 6.36
CA HIS A 260 -2.15 -5.91 6.66
C HIS A 260 -1.50 -5.60 8.01
N TYR A 261 -1.03 -4.36 8.14
CA TYR A 261 -0.31 -3.87 9.31
C TYR A 261 -1.15 -2.87 10.11
N CYS A 262 -0.89 -2.75 11.41
CA CYS A 262 -1.43 -1.68 12.24
C CYS A 262 -0.88 -0.32 11.80
N GLN A 263 -1.65 0.74 12.03
CA GLN A 263 -1.27 2.13 11.79
C GLN A 263 -1.47 2.94 13.08
N PRO A 264 -0.48 3.72 13.55
CA PRO A 264 0.86 3.84 12.95
C PRO A 264 1.70 2.55 13.09
N GLY A 265 2.67 2.34 12.18
CA GLY A 265 3.53 1.14 12.17
C GLY A 265 4.73 1.22 11.21
N LEU A 266 5.56 0.17 11.16
CA LEU A 266 6.80 0.13 10.36
C LEU A 266 6.56 0.27 8.85
N ILE A 267 5.39 -0.14 8.35
CA ILE A 267 5.03 0.07 6.94
C ILE A 267 5.03 1.55 6.55
N ASP A 268 4.72 2.42 7.51
CA ASP A 268 4.68 3.87 7.37
C ASP A 268 6.11 4.37 7.18
N LEU A 269 6.98 4.08 8.15
CA LEU A 269 8.36 4.53 8.17
C LEU A 269 9.13 4.03 6.94
N ALA A 270 9.09 2.72 6.66
CA ALA A 270 9.84 2.15 5.56
C ALA A 270 9.41 2.72 4.20
N THR A 271 8.10 2.87 3.95
CA THR A 271 7.63 3.41 2.66
C THR A 271 7.93 4.91 2.54
N ILE A 272 7.71 5.68 3.62
CA ILE A 272 7.90 7.15 3.62
C ILE A 272 9.37 7.51 3.50
N GLU A 273 10.25 6.90 4.29
CA GLU A 273 11.68 7.21 4.30
C GLU A 273 12.33 6.87 2.97
N LEU A 274 12.01 5.70 2.40
CA LEU A 274 12.52 5.32 1.08
C LEU A 274 11.97 6.23 -0.01
N LEU A 275 10.68 6.57 0.01
CA LEU A 275 10.10 7.49 -0.97
C LEU A 275 10.76 8.88 -0.88
N TYR A 276 10.96 9.40 0.34
CA TYR A 276 11.62 10.68 0.57
C TYR A 276 13.07 10.66 0.06
N THR A 277 13.81 9.60 0.38
CA THR A 277 15.22 9.43 -0.04
C THR A 277 15.33 9.31 -1.56
N THR A 278 14.46 8.52 -2.20
CA THR A 278 14.41 8.35 -3.66
C THR A 278 14.02 9.63 -4.40
N MET A 279 13.25 10.52 -3.76
CA MET A 279 12.78 11.77 -4.37
C MET A 279 13.67 12.98 -4.06
N SER A 280 14.62 12.84 -3.13
CA SER A 280 15.56 13.90 -2.77
C SER A 280 16.90 13.80 -3.53
N LYS A 281 17.08 12.77 -4.35
CA LYS A 281 18.21 12.62 -5.29
C LYS A 281 17.87 13.30 -6.62
#